data_AF-A0AAN5DCX8-F1
#
_entry.id   AF-A0AAN5DCX8-F1
#
_cell.length_a   1.000
_cell.length_b   1.000
_cell.length_c   1.000
_cell.angle_alpha   90.00
_cell.angle_beta   90.00
_cell.angle_gamma   90.00
#
_symmetry.space_group_name_H-M   'P 1'
#
loop_
_entity.id
_entity.type
_entity.pdbx_description
1 polymer ?
#
loop_
_entity_poly.entity_id
_entity_poly.type
_entity_poly.pdbx_seq_one_letter_code
_entity_poly.pdbx_strand_id
1 'polypeptide(L)'
;FSKLIFVRNLVLLRYIKRNPWNCYTLSIKFQLLENVRTTKLLLKWAVFSAVALLAPCLLLLKRNSCVRNSNEESLWGALLDLCNALTILLSLLFLMCSQRSWRFALFSKFRL
;
A
#
# COMPACT_ATOMS: atom_id res chain seq x y z
N PHE A 1 -9.16 -4.77 -13.37
CA PHE A 1 -10.22 -3.94 -12.79
C PHE A 1 -9.74 -2.54 -12.35
N SER A 2 -8.75 -2.42 -11.44
CA SER A 2 -8.25 -1.13 -10.90
C SER A 2 -7.73 -0.13 -11.97
N LYS A 3 -6.99 -0.61 -12.98
CA LYS A 3 -6.43 0.25 -14.05
C LYS A 3 -7.51 0.92 -14.91
N LEU A 4 -8.63 0.23 -15.14
CA LEU A 4 -9.74 0.74 -15.96
C LEU A 4 -10.52 1.83 -15.22
N ILE A 5 -10.73 1.66 -13.91
CA ILE A 5 -11.36 2.65 -13.03
C ILE A 5 -10.48 3.91 -12.94
N PHE A 6 -9.17 3.74 -12.79
CA PHE A 6 -8.22 4.85 -12.74
C PHE A 6 -8.24 5.69 -14.03
N VAL A 7 -8.14 5.02 -15.19
CA VAL A 7 -8.15 5.68 -16.50
C VAL A 7 -9.49 6.38 -16.73
N ARG A 8 -10.62 5.72 -16.41
CA ARG A 8 -11.95 6.31 -16.53
C ARG A 8 -12.07 7.57 -15.67
N ASN A 9 -11.66 7.52 -14.40
CA ASN A 9 -11.72 8.66 -13.49
C ASN A 9 -10.81 9.81 -13.95
N LEU A 10 -9.63 9.51 -14.49
CA LEU A 10 -8.73 10.51 -15.07
C LEU A 10 -9.32 11.18 -16.32
N VAL A 11 -9.88 10.40 -17.23
CA VAL A 11 -10.51 10.90 -18.45
C VAL A 11 -11.71 11.78 -18.10
N LEU A 12 -12.55 11.34 -17.15
CA LEU A 12 -13.70 12.11 -16.69
C LEU A 12 -13.26 13.42 -16.03
N LEU A 13 -12.21 13.39 -15.22
CA LEU A 13 -11.70 14.59 -14.54
C LEU A 13 -11.08 15.59 -15.53
N ARG A 14 -10.40 15.11 -16.59
CA ARG A 14 -9.92 15.96 -17.69
C ARG A 14 -11.07 16.57 -18.49
N TYR A 15 -12.10 15.79 -18.78
CA TYR A 15 -13.32 16.28 -19.46
C TYR A 15 -14.01 17.36 -18.61
N ILE A 16 -14.17 17.12 -17.31
CA ILE A 16 -14.78 18.08 -16.38
C ILE A 16 -13.98 19.39 -16.33
N LYS A 17 -12.64 19.31 -16.30
CA LYS A 17 -11.77 20.48 -16.22
C LYS A 17 -11.73 21.28 -17.52
N ARG A 18 -11.97 20.63 -18.67
CA ARG A 18 -11.91 21.24 -20.00
C ARG A 18 -13.22 21.92 -20.41
N ASN A 19 -14.35 21.47 -19.88
CA ASN A 19 -15.65 22.07 -20.16
C ASN A 19 -16.10 22.99 -19.00
N PRO A 20 -16.01 24.33 -19.15
CA PRO A 20 -16.40 25.28 -18.11
C PRO A 20 -17.92 25.28 -17.83
N TRP A 21 -18.73 24.82 -18.79
CA TRP A 21 -20.19 24.71 -18.68
C TRP A 21 -20.68 23.43 -17.98
N ASN A 22 -19.78 22.63 -17.42
CA ASN A 22 -20.16 21.37 -16.79
C ASN A 22 -20.89 21.60 -15.46
N CYS A 23 -22.18 21.25 -15.43
CA CYS A 23 -23.06 21.27 -14.25
C CYS A 23 -22.75 20.21 -13.17
N TYR A 24 -21.58 19.55 -13.24
CA TYR A 24 -21.19 18.59 -12.20
C TYR A 24 -21.05 19.30 -10.85
N THR A 25 -21.74 18.77 -9.85
CA THR A 25 -21.68 19.27 -8.48
C THR A 25 -20.24 19.22 -7.95
N LEU A 26 -19.90 20.19 -7.10
CA LEU A 26 -18.59 20.30 -6.46
C LEU A 26 -18.18 18.96 -5.80
N SER A 27 -19.15 18.27 -5.19
CA SER A 27 -19.00 16.95 -4.55
C SER A 27 -18.43 15.89 -5.50
N ILE A 28 -18.96 15.78 -6.73
CA ILE A 28 -18.49 14.79 -7.72
C ILE A 28 -17.03 15.05 -8.11
N LYS A 29 -16.63 16.33 -8.22
CA LYS A 29 -15.24 16.70 -8.52
C LYS A 29 -14.30 16.28 -7.40
N PHE A 30 -14.70 16.47 -6.14
CA PHE A 30 -13.92 16.03 -4.98
C PHE A 30 -13.82 14.50 -4.90
N GLN A 31 -14.93 13.78 -5.07
CA GLN A 31 -14.95 12.33 -5.06
C GLN A 31 -14.03 11.71 -6.14
N LEU A 32 -14.04 12.26 -7.36
CA LEU A 32 -13.16 11.80 -8.43
C LEU A 32 -11.68 12.05 -8.10
N LEU A 33 -11.36 13.23 -7.55
CA LEU A 33 -10.00 13.58 -7.17
C LEU A 33 -9.48 12.66 -6.05
N GLU A 34 -10.31 12.38 -5.06
CA GLU A 34 -10.00 11.49 -3.95
C GLU A 34 -9.85 10.04 -4.41
N ASN A 35 -10.74 9.54 -5.28
CA ASN A 35 -10.62 8.21 -5.88
C ASN A 35 -9.30 8.03 -6.65
N VAL A 36 -8.87 9.05 -7.41
CA VAL A 36 -7.57 9.03 -8.12
C VAL A 36 -6.41 8.97 -7.12
N ARG A 37 -6.46 9.74 -6.04
CA ARG A 37 -5.44 9.73 -4.98
C ARG A 37 -5.37 8.37 -4.27
N THR A 38 -6.52 7.82 -3.88
CA THR A 38 -6.61 6.51 -3.21
C THR A 38 -6.13 5.38 -4.10
N THR A 39 -6.49 5.40 -5.38
CA THR A 39 -6.02 4.38 -6.33
C THR A 39 -4.50 4.45 -6.54
N LYS A 40 -3.93 5.66 -6.59
CA LYS A 40 -2.48 5.84 -6.67
C LYS A 40 -1.76 5.34 -5.41
N LEU A 41 -2.36 5.55 -4.24
CA LEU A 41 -1.84 5.01 -2.98
C LEU A 41 -1.87 3.48 -2.99
N LEU A 42 -3.01 2.87 -3.34
CA LEU A 42 -3.16 1.43 -3.43
C LEU A 42 -2.15 0.81 -4.38
N LEU A 43 -1.89 1.45 -5.53
CA LEU A 43 -0.87 0.99 -6.46
C LEU A 43 0.53 1.02 -5.85
N LYS A 44 0.91 2.11 -5.19
CA LYS A 44 2.21 2.21 -4.50
C LYS A 44 2.34 1.18 -3.39
N TRP A 45 1.28 0.98 -2.61
CA TRP A 45 1.24 0.00 -1.54
C TRP A 45 1.35 -1.42 -2.09
N ALA A 46 0.64 -1.75 -3.18
CA ALA A 46 0.75 -3.06 -3.83
C ALA A 46 2.18 -3.35 -4.32
N VAL A 47 2.84 -2.36 -4.95
CA VAL A 47 4.24 -2.50 -5.37
C VAL A 47 5.16 -2.70 -4.17
N PHE A 48 4.99 -1.89 -3.12
CA PHE A 48 5.79 -2.02 -1.90
C PHE A 48 5.62 -3.39 -1.24
N SER A 49 4.38 -3.86 -1.09
CA SER A 49 4.07 -5.18 -0.51
C SER A 49 4.64 -6.32 -1.35
N ALA A 50 4.57 -6.22 -2.69
CA ALA A 50 5.16 -7.21 -3.56
C ALA A 50 6.69 -7.30 -3.40
N VAL A 51 7.38 -6.15 -3.29
CA VAL A 51 8.82 -6.11 -3.04
C VAL A 51 9.16 -6.65 -1.65
N ALA A 52 8.38 -6.29 -0.64
CA ALA A 52 8.63 -6.73 0.73
C ALA A 52 8.44 -8.25 0.92
N LEU A 53 7.55 -8.88 0.14
CA LEU A 53 7.34 -10.33 0.15
C LEU A 53 8.48 -11.14 -0.48
N LEU A 54 9.36 -10.51 -1.27
CA LEU A 54 10.49 -11.23 -1.88
C LEU A 54 11.45 -11.81 -0.83
N ALA A 55 11.72 -11.06 0.23
CA ALA A 55 12.63 -11.49 1.30
C ALA A 55 12.16 -12.77 2.02
N PRO A 56 10.91 -12.86 2.55
CA PRO A 56 10.43 -14.09 3.16
C PRO A 56 10.29 -15.24 2.15
N CYS A 57 9.94 -14.97 0.88
CA CYS A 57 9.92 -16.00 -0.16
C CYS A 57 11.32 -16.61 -0.40
N LEU A 58 12.37 -15.79 -0.47
CA LEU A 58 13.74 -16.26 -0.61
C LEU A 58 14.20 -17.08 0.61
N LEU A 59 13.81 -16.65 1.82
CA LEU A 59 14.09 -17.40 3.05
C LEU A 59 13.40 -18.77 3.05
N LEU A 60 12.15 -18.85 2.61
CA LEU A 60 11.41 -20.11 2.48
C LEU A 60 12.05 -21.05 1.45
N LEU A 61 12.47 -20.54 0.29
CA LEU A 61 13.18 -21.33 -0.72
C LEU A 61 14.50 -21.89 -0.17
N LYS A 62 15.27 -21.06 0.55
CA LYS A 62 16.52 -21.48 1.17
C LYS A 62 16.28 -22.54 2.25
N ARG A 63 15.29 -22.33 3.11
CA ARG A 63 14.89 -23.30 4.15
C ARG A 63 14.54 -24.66 3.55
N ASN A 64 13.76 -24.69 2.47
CA ASN A 64 13.36 -25.94 1.81
C ASN A 64 14.50 -26.65 1.07
N SER A 65 15.58 -25.94 0.73
CA SER A 65 16.73 -26.49 0.00
C SER A 65 17.84 -27.01 0.92
N CYS A 66 17.86 -26.60 2.19
CA CYS A 66 18.87 -27.04 3.16
C CYS A 66 18.56 -28.43 3.73
N VAL A 67 19.59 -29.25 3.93
CA VAL A 67 19.48 -30.54 4.61
C VAL A 67 18.99 -30.32 6.04
N ARG A 68 18.00 -31.11 6.46
CA ARG A 68 17.30 -30.94 7.72
C ARG A 68 18.24 -31.20 8.91
N ASN A 69 18.73 -30.13 9.52
CA ASN A 69 19.45 -30.16 10.78
C ASN A 69 18.56 -29.50 11.85
N SER A 70 18.31 -30.18 12.98
CA SER A 70 17.28 -29.77 13.95
C SER A 70 17.53 -28.38 14.54
N ASN A 71 18.80 -28.02 14.77
CA ASN A 71 19.19 -26.71 15.32
C ASN A 71 19.08 -25.56 14.30
N GLU A 72 19.24 -25.86 13.00
CA GLU A 72 19.11 -24.84 11.95
C GLU A 72 17.64 -24.56 11.61
N GLU A 73 16.78 -25.58 11.69
CA GLU A 73 15.36 -25.45 11.37
C GLU A 73 14.64 -24.44 12.28
N SER A 74 14.95 -24.42 13.58
CA SER A 74 14.39 -23.44 14.53
C SER A 74 14.87 -22.03 14.25
N LEU A 75 16.15 -21.87 13.87
CA LEU A 75 16.76 -20.57 13.57
C LEU A 75 16.19 -19.97 12.27
N TRP A 76 16.00 -20.80 11.23
CA TRP A 76 15.33 -20.37 10.00
C TRP A 76 13.85 -20.01 10.23
N GLY A 77 13.17 -20.71 11.14
CA GLY A 77 11.81 -20.38 11.56
C GLY A 77 11.73 -19.00 12.23
N ALA A 78 12.56 -18.76 13.25
CA ALA A 78 12.61 -17.48 13.95
C ALA A 78 13.00 -16.31 13.02
N LEU A 79 13.92 -16.54 12.09
CA LEU A 79 14.32 -15.52 11.11
C LEU A 79 13.18 -15.16 10.15
N LEU A 80 12.38 -16.15 9.73
CA LEU A 80 11.20 -15.92 8.90
C LEU A 80 10.14 -15.10 9.64
N ASP A 81 9.86 -15.44 10.90
CA ASP A 81 8.89 -14.72 11.73
C ASP A 81 9.32 -13.26 11.95
N LEU A 82 10.61 -13.03 12.23
CA LEU A 82 11.16 -11.69 12.35
C LEU A 82 11.04 -10.90 11.03
N CYS A 83 11.34 -11.54 9.89
CA CYS A 83 11.22 -10.90 8.58
C CYS A 83 9.76 -10.53 8.25
N ASN A 84 8.81 -11.40 8.58
CA ASN A 84 7.38 -11.12 8.43
C ASN A 84 6.93 -9.97 9.34
N ALA A 85 7.34 -9.96 10.60
CA ALA A 85 7.02 -8.89 11.54
C ALA A 85 7.55 -7.52 11.06
N LEU A 86 8.80 -7.48 10.57
CA LEU A 86 9.40 -6.27 9.99
C LEU A 86 8.66 -5.81 8.74
N THR A 87 8.23 -6.73 7.88
CA THR A 87 7.46 -6.42 6.68
C THR A 87 6.12 -5.75 7.00
N ILE A 88 5.42 -6.25 8.01
CA ILE A 88 4.17 -5.65 8.51
C ILE A 88 4.44 -4.25 9.08
N LEU A 89 5.46 -4.12 9.93
CA LEU A 89 5.84 -2.84 10.53
C LEU A 89 6.16 -1.78 9.46
N LEU A 90 6.99 -2.13 8.48
CA LEU A 90 7.36 -1.24 7.38
C LEU A 90 6.15 -0.87 6.52
N SER A 91 5.22 -1.80 6.30
CA SER A 91 3.97 -1.53 5.56
C SER A 91 3.08 -0.52 6.28
N LEU A 92 2.97 -0.64 7.61
CA LEU A 92 2.24 0.32 8.45
C LEU A 92 2.91 1.69 8.44
N LEU A 93 4.24 1.74 8.61
CA LEU A 93 5.01 2.98 8.51
C LEU A 93 4.86 3.62 7.13
N PHE A 94 4.87 2.85 6.05
CA PHE A 94 4.66 3.36 4.69
C PHE A 94 3.28 3.98 4.50
N LEU A 95 2.22 3.33 4.98
CA LEU A 95 0.85 3.84 4.93
C LEU A 95 0.71 5.14 5.72
N MET A 96 1.26 5.14 6.94
CA MET A 96 1.37 6.33 7.78
C MET A 96 2.14 7.44 7.09
N CYS A 97 3.22 7.12 6.36
CA CYS A 97 4.01 8.11 5.65
C CYS A 97 3.31 8.69 4.43
N SER A 98 2.54 7.86 3.73
CA SER A 98 1.90 8.23 2.48
C SER A 98 0.61 9.02 2.68
N GLN A 99 -0.10 8.84 3.79
CA GLN A 99 -1.34 9.54 4.10
C GLN A 99 -1.14 10.59 5.20
N ARG A 100 -0.98 11.84 4.78
CA ARG A 100 -0.82 12.98 5.70
C ARG A 100 -2.06 13.18 6.59
N SER A 101 -3.25 12.87 6.10
CA SER A 101 -4.51 12.92 6.87
C SER A 101 -4.50 11.94 8.05
N TRP A 102 -3.97 10.73 7.84
CA TRP A 102 -3.90 9.71 8.89
C TRP A 102 -2.88 10.07 9.96
N ARG A 103 -1.75 10.68 9.56
CA ARG A 103 -0.79 11.26 10.53
C ARG A 103 -1.47 12.29 11.42
N PHE A 104 -2.17 13.26 10.82
CA PHE A 104 -2.87 14.29 11.59
C PHE A 104 -3.93 13.72 12.52
N ALA A 105 -4.72 12.74 12.05
CA ALA A 105 -5.73 12.07 12.87
C ALA A 105 -5.14 11.26 14.04
N LEU A 106 -3.95 10.67 13.87
CA LEU A 106 -3.24 9.99 14.94
C LEU A 106 -2.64 10.98 15.94
N PHE A 107 -1.99 12.04 15.47
CA PHE A 107 -1.46 13.08 16.35
C PHE A 107 -2.56 13.80 17.15
N SER A 108 -3.76 13.98 16.57
CA SER A 108 -4.89 14.55 17.32
C SER A 108 -5.43 13.62 18.40
N LYS A 109 -5.30 12.29 18.23
CA LYS A 109 -5.72 11.31 19.24
C LYS A 109 -4.67 11.09 20.34
N PHE A 110 -3.40 11.28 20.04
CA PHE A 110 -2.29 11.11 20.99
C PHE A 110 -1.87 12.40 21.72
N ARG A 111 -2.46 13.56 21.38
CA ARG A 111 -2.46 14.73 22.26
C ARG A 111 -3.42 14.46 23.43
N LEU A 112 -2.89 13.80 24.45
CA LEU A 112 -3.35 13.86 25.83
C LEU A 112 -2.64 15.04 26.53
#